data_AF-A0A7Y6IWA6-F1
#
_entry.id   AF-A0A7Y6IWA6-F1
#
_cell.length_a   1.000
_cell.length_b   1.000
_cell.length_c   1.000
_cell.angle_alpha   90.00
_cell.angle_beta   90.00
_cell.angle_gamma   90.00
#
_symmetry.space_group_name_H-M   'P 1'
#
loop_
_entity.id
_entity.type
_entity.pdbx_description
1 polymer ?
#
loop_
_entity_poly.entity_id
_entity_poly.type
_entity_poly.pdbx_seq_one_letter_code
_entity_poly.pdbx_strand_id
1 'polypeptide(L)'
;MADPSWTPSLEQVADHIPTRTRSAAAAGDDSMLGTFNQQTTPTNEQATRQITAAVAEVLAAVGGTIPAAPPHLVTLASEAAALRAAADIELAYPGRQADVSVYEQLDRRAKDALQRLIDAVNDANAGPEGSLLPVYAFPGPAWYGDYPL
;
A
#
# COMPACT_ATOMS: atom_id res chain seq x y z
N MET A 1 11.60 -1.77 17.54
CA MET A 1 11.89 -0.74 16.51
C MET A 1 10.72 0.22 16.54
N ALA A 2 10.95 1.52 16.37
CA ALA A 2 9.82 2.46 16.26
C ALA A 2 9.07 2.18 14.95
N ASP A 3 7.74 2.22 14.99
CA ASP A 3 6.94 2.06 13.78
C ASP A 3 7.21 3.22 12.82
N PRO A 4 7.18 2.99 11.49
CA PRO A 4 7.32 4.07 10.52
C PRO A 4 6.28 5.16 10.75
N SER A 5 6.64 6.43 10.51
CA SER A 5 5.74 7.57 10.72
C SER A 5 4.48 7.55 9.84
N TRP A 6 4.45 6.72 8.80
CA TRP A 6 3.34 6.53 7.88
C TRP A 6 2.45 5.33 8.22
N THR A 7 2.77 4.61 9.30
CA THR A 7 1.95 3.48 9.77
C THR A 7 0.50 3.93 9.93
N PRO A 8 -0.47 3.25 9.30
CA PRO A 8 -1.86 3.65 9.39
C PRO A 8 -2.40 3.46 10.81
N SER A 9 -3.32 4.33 11.23
CA SER A 9 -4.01 4.20 12.51
C SER A 9 -5.12 3.14 12.46
N LEU A 10 -5.63 2.77 13.63
CA LEU A 10 -6.76 1.84 13.73
C LEU A 10 -8.02 2.42 13.07
N GLU A 11 -8.23 3.73 13.18
CA GLU A 11 -9.33 4.47 12.55
C GLU A 11 -9.22 4.39 11.02
N GLN A 12 -8.02 4.60 10.46
CA GLN A 12 -7.82 4.56 9.01
C GLN A 12 -8.09 3.16 8.42
N VAL A 13 -7.76 2.10 9.15
CA VAL A 13 -8.15 0.74 8.75
C VAL A 13 -9.65 0.51 8.93
N ALA A 14 -10.23 1.01 10.02
CA ALA A 14 -11.65 0.91 10.31
C ALA A 14 -12.53 1.56 9.24
N ASP A 15 -12.08 2.66 8.62
CA ASP A 15 -12.79 3.34 7.53
C ASP A 15 -13.03 2.42 6.32
N HIS A 16 -12.18 1.41 6.10
CA HIS A 16 -12.35 0.44 5.02
C HIS A 16 -13.29 -0.71 5.37
N ILE A 17 -13.43 -1.03 6.65
CA ILE A 17 -14.20 -2.17 7.18
C ILE A 17 -15.03 -1.77 8.41
N PRO A 18 -15.93 -0.78 8.29
CA PRO A 18 -16.63 -0.18 9.44
C PRO A 18 -17.49 -1.20 10.20
N THR A 19 -17.97 -2.23 9.52
CA THR A 19 -18.75 -3.33 10.11
C THR A 19 -17.97 -4.12 11.16
N ARG A 20 -16.63 -4.12 11.11
CA ARG A 20 -15.75 -4.76 12.10
C ARG A 20 -15.52 -3.94 13.36
N THR A 21 -15.94 -2.67 13.33
CA THR A 21 -15.92 -1.78 14.51
C THR A 21 -17.23 -1.81 15.31
N ARG A 22 -18.14 -2.72 14.96
CA ARG A 22 -19.38 -2.91 15.72
C ARG A 22 -19.07 -3.41 17.13
N SER A 23 -19.74 -2.82 18.11
CA SER A 23 -19.68 -3.25 19.51
C SER A 23 -20.14 -4.71 19.66
N ALA A 24 -19.32 -5.50 20.33
CA ALA A 24 -19.59 -6.85 20.80
C ALA A 24 -19.86 -6.87 22.31
N ALA A 25 -20.04 -5.70 22.95
CA ALA A 25 -20.23 -5.58 24.40
C ALA A 25 -21.54 -6.21 24.88
N ALA A 26 -22.59 -6.18 24.05
CA ALA A 26 -23.88 -6.80 24.35
C ALA A 26 -24.48 -7.45 23.10
N ALA A 27 -25.20 -8.57 23.28
CA ALA A 27 -25.90 -9.22 22.19
C ALA A 27 -26.99 -8.29 21.61
N GLY A 28 -26.91 -8.01 20.31
CA GLY A 28 -27.84 -7.10 19.62
C GLY A 28 -27.42 -5.63 19.62
N ASP A 29 -26.25 -5.29 20.16
CA ASP A 29 -25.65 -3.97 19.98
C ASP A 29 -25.15 -3.83 18.53
N ASP A 30 -25.60 -2.78 17.84
CA ASP A 30 -25.23 -2.44 16.46
C ASP A 30 -24.52 -1.07 16.40
N SER A 31 -24.02 -0.58 17.54
CA SER A 31 -23.25 0.67 17.56
C SER A 31 -21.90 0.48 16.87
N MET A 32 -21.63 1.32 15.87
CA MET A 32 -20.32 1.42 15.22
C MET A 32 -19.43 2.33 16.05
N LEU A 33 -18.32 1.80 16.55
CA LEU A 33 -17.40 2.53 17.43
C LEU A 33 -16.41 3.40 16.64
N GLY A 34 -16.29 3.18 15.31
CA GLY A 34 -15.43 3.97 14.42
C GLY A 34 -13.93 3.68 14.55
N THR A 35 -13.54 2.76 15.44
CA THR A 35 -12.18 2.27 15.62
C THR A 35 -12.20 0.87 16.25
N PHE A 36 -11.07 0.17 16.23
CA PHE A 36 -10.93 -1.11 16.92
C PHE A 36 -10.60 -0.87 18.40
N ASN A 37 -11.26 -1.61 19.29
CA ASN A 37 -11.01 -1.55 20.74
C ASN A 37 -11.28 -2.92 21.39
N GLN A 38 -11.26 -2.99 22.72
CA GLN A 38 -11.46 -4.27 23.43
C GLN A 38 -12.89 -4.83 23.30
N GLN A 39 -13.82 -4.03 22.77
CA GLN A 39 -15.23 -4.38 22.56
C GLN A 39 -15.54 -4.63 21.08
N THR A 40 -14.57 -4.62 20.17
CA THR A 40 -14.78 -4.96 18.75
C THR A 40 -14.27 -6.36 18.44
N THR A 41 -14.62 -6.89 17.27
CA THR A 41 -14.06 -8.15 16.74
C THR A 41 -13.55 -7.90 15.32
N PRO A 42 -12.22 -7.82 15.10
CA PRO A 42 -11.12 -8.03 16.05
C PRO A 42 -10.95 -6.93 17.13
N THR A 43 -10.18 -7.23 18.18
CA THR A 43 -9.76 -6.22 19.17
C THR A 43 -8.71 -5.26 18.62
N ASN A 44 -8.48 -4.12 19.29
CA ASN A 44 -7.38 -3.20 18.94
C ASN A 44 -6.03 -3.92 18.83
N GLU A 45 -5.65 -4.76 19.79
CA GLU A 45 -4.38 -5.49 19.77
C GLU A 45 -4.29 -6.46 18.59
N GLN A 46 -5.39 -7.11 18.23
CA GLN A 46 -5.46 -8.01 17.08
C GLN A 46 -5.35 -7.22 15.76
N ALA A 47 -6.04 -6.09 15.65
CA ALA A 47 -5.97 -5.21 14.48
C ALA A 47 -4.57 -4.58 14.32
N THR A 48 -3.95 -4.12 15.41
CA THR A 48 -2.56 -3.61 15.39
C THR A 48 -1.59 -4.66 14.84
N ARG A 49 -1.73 -5.94 15.20
CA ARG A 49 -0.87 -6.99 14.64
C ARG A 49 -1.02 -7.14 13.12
N GLN A 50 -2.24 -6.98 12.59
CA GLN A 50 -2.47 -7.01 11.15
C GLN A 50 -1.87 -5.78 10.46
N ILE A 51 -1.99 -4.60 11.08
CA ILE A 51 -1.32 -3.38 10.60
C ILE A 51 0.20 -3.57 10.53
N THR A 52 0.81 -4.11 11.58
CA THR A 52 2.25 -4.36 11.61
C THR A 52 2.69 -5.32 10.50
N ALA A 53 1.92 -6.38 10.25
CA ALA A 53 2.19 -7.33 9.17
C ALA A 53 2.08 -6.66 7.79
N ALA A 54 1.02 -5.88 7.55
CA ALA A 54 0.82 -5.14 6.31
C ALA A 54 1.93 -4.11 6.04
N VAL A 55 2.35 -3.38 7.08
CA VAL A 55 3.49 -2.44 6.98
C VAL A 55 4.78 -3.16 6.59
N ALA A 56 5.04 -4.33 7.16
CA ALA A 56 6.21 -5.13 6.80
C ALA A 56 6.17 -5.60 5.34
N GLU A 57 4.99 -5.98 4.83
CA GLU A 57 4.81 -6.35 3.42
C GLU A 57 5.04 -5.16 2.48
N VAL A 58 4.50 -3.99 2.80
CA VAL A 58 4.73 -2.76 2.03
C VAL A 58 6.22 -2.41 2.01
N LEU A 59 6.89 -2.44 3.17
CA LEU A 59 8.32 -2.21 3.26
C LEU A 59 9.14 -3.21 2.44
N ALA A 60 8.78 -4.49 2.49
CA ALA A 60 9.46 -5.52 1.71
C ALA A 60 9.33 -5.27 0.20
N ALA A 61 8.18 -4.78 -0.26
CA ALA A 61 7.91 -4.51 -1.67
C ALA A 61 8.72 -3.33 -2.23
N VAL A 62 8.94 -2.29 -1.43
CA VAL A 62 9.69 -1.08 -1.85
C VAL A 62 11.20 -1.13 -1.56
N GLY A 63 11.71 -2.26 -1.06
CA GLY A 63 13.14 -2.42 -0.76
C GLY A 63 13.57 -1.88 0.62
N GLY A 64 12.63 -1.73 1.55
CA GLY A 64 12.90 -1.54 2.98
C GLY A 64 12.82 -0.11 3.50
N THR A 65 12.76 0.91 2.63
CA THR A 65 12.57 2.30 3.06
C THR A 65 11.65 3.06 2.09
N ILE A 66 10.86 3.97 2.63
CA ILE A 66 10.03 4.90 1.85
C ILE A 66 10.59 6.31 2.07
N PRO A 67 10.97 7.03 1.01
CA PRO A 67 11.43 8.40 1.13
C PRO A 67 10.36 9.27 1.80
N ALA A 68 10.75 10.10 2.77
CA ALA A 68 9.83 11.05 3.41
C ALA A 68 9.37 12.16 2.45
N ALA A 69 10.12 12.37 1.36
CA ALA A 69 9.79 13.30 0.30
C ALA A 69 9.83 12.56 -1.04
N PRO A 70 8.85 12.81 -1.93
CA PRO A 70 7.71 13.71 -1.75
C PRO A 70 6.62 13.15 -0.80
N PRO A 71 5.86 14.02 -0.10
CA PRO A 71 4.95 13.61 0.98
C PRO A 71 3.81 12.69 0.52
N HIS A 72 3.47 12.68 -0.77
CA HIS A 72 2.46 11.76 -1.29
C HIS A 72 2.90 10.28 -1.23
N LEU A 73 4.20 9.98 -1.20
CA LEU A 73 4.70 8.60 -1.04
C LEU A 73 4.31 8.04 0.33
N VAL A 74 4.42 8.87 1.37
CA VAL A 74 4.02 8.54 2.75
C VAL A 74 2.51 8.28 2.80
N THR A 75 1.70 9.10 2.11
CA THR A 75 0.25 8.89 2.02
C THR A 75 -0.10 7.58 1.29
N LEU A 76 0.52 7.32 0.14
CA LEU A 76 0.31 6.08 -0.63
C LEU A 76 0.73 4.83 0.16
N ALA A 77 1.83 4.92 0.91
CA ALA A 77 2.29 3.84 1.78
C ALA A 77 1.29 3.52 2.89
N SER A 78 0.79 4.57 3.54
CA SER A 78 -0.23 4.46 4.60
C SER A 78 -1.51 3.83 4.04
N GLU A 79 -1.99 4.28 2.88
CA GLU A 79 -3.19 3.76 2.22
C GLU A 79 -3.03 2.30 1.80
N ALA A 80 -1.90 1.93 1.17
CA ALA A 80 -1.62 0.56 0.76
C ALA A 80 -1.59 -0.40 1.97
N ALA A 81 -0.93 0.02 3.06
CA ALA A 81 -0.90 -0.76 4.30
C ALA A 81 -2.28 -0.86 4.96
N ALA A 82 -3.08 0.22 4.94
CA ALA A 82 -4.42 0.22 5.53
C ALA A 82 -5.37 -0.72 4.79
N LEU A 83 -5.38 -0.67 3.45
CA LEU A 83 -6.18 -1.56 2.62
C LEU A 83 -5.76 -3.03 2.77
N ARG A 84 -4.45 -3.29 2.86
CA ARG A 84 -3.93 -4.64 3.07
C ARG A 84 -4.34 -5.19 4.42
N ALA A 85 -4.14 -4.42 5.49
CA ALA A 85 -4.57 -4.81 6.83
C ALA A 85 -6.09 -5.05 6.91
N ALA A 86 -6.89 -4.21 6.24
CA ALA A 86 -8.33 -4.39 6.16
C ALA A 86 -8.72 -5.69 5.42
N ALA A 87 -8.05 -6.00 4.31
CA ALA A 87 -8.26 -7.26 3.60
C ALA A 87 -7.93 -8.47 4.48
N ASP A 88 -6.79 -8.46 5.16
CA ASP A 88 -6.37 -9.56 6.04
C ASP A 88 -7.31 -9.75 7.23
N ILE A 89 -7.86 -8.66 7.77
CA ILE A 89 -8.89 -8.70 8.83
C ILE A 89 -10.17 -9.37 8.31
N GLU A 90 -10.65 -9.00 7.12
CA GLU A 90 -11.85 -9.61 6.54
C GLU A 90 -11.64 -11.11 6.25
N LEU A 91 -10.44 -11.49 5.82
CA LEU A 91 -10.08 -12.90 5.60
C LEU A 91 -10.04 -13.70 6.91
N ALA A 92 -9.51 -13.11 7.99
CA ALA A 92 -9.36 -13.77 9.28
C ALA A 92 -10.67 -13.86 10.08
N TYR A 93 -11.60 -12.92 9.88
CA TYR A 93 -12.85 -12.82 10.64
C TYR A 93 -14.09 -12.81 9.73
N PRO A 94 -14.34 -13.83 8.90
CA PRO A 94 -15.49 -13.83 8.01
C PRO A 94 -16.79 -13.82 8.84
N GLY A 95 -17.67 -12.85 8.57
CA GLY A 95 -18.99 -12.75 9.20
C GLY A 95 -20.05 -13.55 8.44
N ARG A 96 -19.93 -13.64 7.11
CA ARG A 96 -20.76 -14.43 6.18
C ARG A 96 -19.93 -14.89 4.97
N GLN A 97 -20.41 -15.89 4.22
CA GLN A 97 -19.77 -16.32 2.96
C GLN A 97 -19.65 -15.20 1.91
N ALA A 98 -20.54 -14.20 1.93
CA ALA A 98 -20.49 -13.04 1.04
C ALA A 98 -19.26 -12.13 1.30
N ASP A 99 -18.64 -12.21 2.48
CA ASP A 99 -17.52 -11.36 2.89
C ASP A 99 -16.22 -11.74 2.14
N VAL A 100 -16.15 -12.92 1.54
CA VAL A 100 -15.03 -13.32 0.66
C VAL A 100 -14.94 -12.39 -0.55
N SER A 101 -16.07 -11.89 -1.06
CA SER A 101 -16.08 -10.91 -2.16
C SER A 101 -15.60 -9.53 -1.74
N VAL A 102 -15.74 -9.17 -0.45
CA VAL A 102 -15.23 -7.91 0.12
C VAL A 102 -13.72 -8.01 0.27
N TYR A 103 -13.24 -9.14 0.80
CA TYR A 103 -11.81 -9.46 0.84
C TYR A 103 -11.17 -9.33 -0.56
N GLU A 104 -11.72 -9.99 -1.59
CA GLU A 104 -11.15 -9.95 -2.94
C GLU A 104 -11.09 -8.53 -3.53
N GLN A 105 -12.08 -7.69 -3.22
CA GLN A 105 -12.09 -6.29 -3.64
C GLN A 105 -11.04 -5.46 -2.90
N LEU A 106 -10.91 -5.64 -1.58
CA LEU A 106 -9.91 -4.95 -0.77
C LEU A 106 -8.49 -5.40 -1.14
N ASP A 107 -8.27 -6.70 -1.35
CA ASP A 107 -6.98 -7.27 -1.79
C ASP A 107 -6.57 -6.72 -3.17
N ARG A 108 -7.52 -6.60 -4.11
CA ARG A 108 -7.25 -5.97 -5.42
C ARG A 108 -6.86 -4.50 -5.27
N ARG A 109 -7.61 -3.73 -4.46
CA ARG A 109 -7.30 -2.31 -4.21
C ARG A 109 -5.96 -2.14 -3.51
N ALA A 110 -5.63 -3.02 -2.56
CA ALA A 110 -4.35 -3.03 -1.86
C ALA A 110 -3.19 -3.28 -2.84
N LYS A 111 -3.34 -4.26 -3.74
CA LYS A 111 -2.36 -4.55 -4.81
C LYS A 111 -2.19 -3.38 -5.77
N ASP A 112 -3.28 -2.76 -6.21
CA ASP A 112 -3.24 -1.58 -7.07
C ASP A 112 -2.54 -0.41 -6.38
N ALA A 113 -2.83 -0.17 -5.10
CA ALA A 113 -2.18 0.87 -4.30
C ALA A 113 -0.69 0.59 -4.09
N LEU A 114 -0.32 -0.67 -3.81
CA LEU A 114 1.06 -1.10 -3.67
C LEU A 114 1.84 -0.92 -4.97
N GLN A 115 1.24 -1.28 -6.11
CA GLN A 115 1.89 -1.09 -7.41
C GLN A 115 2.13 0.39 -7.70
N ARG A 116 1.14 1.26 -7.44
CA ARG A 116 1.31 2.72 -7.58
C ARG A 116 2.42 3.26 -6.67
N LEU A 117 2.54 2.74 -5.46
CA LEU A 117 3.61 3.11 -4.54
C LEU A 117 4.98 2.68 -5.10
N ILE A 118 5.10 1.45 -5.58
CA ILE A 118 6.34 0.94 -6.19
C ILE A 118 6.75 1.81 -7.38
N ASP A 119 5.81 2.11 -8.28
CA ASP A 119 6.05 2.95 -9.46
C ASP A 119 6.49 4.36 -9.03
N ALA A 120 5.80 4.97 -8.06
CA ALA A 120 6.13 6.31 -7.56
C ALA A 120 7.49 6.36 -6.83
N VAL A 121 7.86 5.31 -6.09
CA VAL A 121 9.19 5.20 -5.46
C VAL A 121 10.28 5.03 -6.51
N ASN A 122 10.04 4.23 -7.55
CA ASN A 122 10.97 4.06 -8.66
C ASN A 122 11.17 5.36 -9.43
N ASP A 123 10.09 6.09 -9.73
CA ASP A 123 10.14 7.39 -10.39
C ASP A 123 10.89 8.44 -9.56
N ALA A 124 10.66 8.46 -8.23
CA ALA A 124 11.39 9.35 -7.34
C ALA A 124 12.90 9.05 -7.31
N ASN A 125 13.28 7.76 -7.41
CA ASN A 125 14.67 7.32 -7.45
C ASN A 125 15.35 7.54 -8.82
N ALA A 126 14.58 7.61 -9.91
CA ALA A 126 15.09 7.83 -11.27
C ALA A 126 15.59 9.28 -11.48
N GLY A 127 15.19 10.23 -10.62
CA GLY A 127 15.53 11.65 -10.76
C GLY A 127 14.93 12.29 -12.03
N PRO A 128 15.13 13.61 -12.25
CA PRO A 128 14.69 14.29 -13.47
C PRO A 128 15.44 13.85 -14.75
N GLU A 129 16.34 12.87 -14.64
CA GLU A 129 17.34 12.53 -15.66
C GLU A 129 17.08 11.21 -16.40
N GLY A 130 15.89 10.62 -16.25
CA GLY A 130 15.44 9.49 -17.08
C GLY A 130 15.45 9.76 -18.61
N SER A 131 15.78 11.00 -19.02
CA SER A 131 15.93 11.44 -20.41
C SER A 131 17.34 11.94 -20.78
N LEU A 132 18.37 11.62 -19.98
CA LEU A 132 19.77 12.06 -20.21
C LEU A 132 20.78 10.91 -20.28
N LEU A 133 20.36 9.69 -20.58
CA LEU A 133 21.33 8.66 -20.95
C LEU A 133 22.05 9.11 -22.24
N PRO A 134 23.38 9.24 -22.26
CA PRO A 134 24.09 9.57 -23.48
C PRO A 134 23.81 8.48 -24.52
N VAL A 135 23.08 8.83 -25.57
CA VAL A 135 22.89 7.96 -26.72
C VAL A 135 24.23 7.89 -27.43
N TYR A 136 24.91 6.76 -27.28
CA TYR A 136 26.14 6.48 -28.00
C TYR A 136 25.78 6.21 -29.46
N ALA A 137 25.92 7.22 -30.32
CA ALA A 137 25.72 7.11 -31.75
C ALA A 137 27.06 7.08 -32.48
N PHE A 138 27.27 6.07 -33.32
CA PHE A 138 28.38 6.08 -34.26
C PHE A 138 27.99 6.91 -35.49
N PRO A 139 28.84 7.84 -35.97
CA PRO A 139 28.64 8.45 -37.26
C PRO A 139 28.59 7.35 -38.32
N GLY A 140 27.58 7.39 -39.19
CA GLY A 140 27.46 6.44 -40.30
C GLY A 140 28.74 6.42 -41.14
N PRO A 141 29.10 5.29 -41.77
CA PRO A 141 30.33 5.18 -42.53
C PRO A 141 30.39 6.27 -43.60
N ALA A 142 31.43 7.10 -43.57
CA ALA A 142 31.70 8.04 -44.64
C ALA A 142 32.01 7.24 -45.91
N TRP A 143 31.13 7.33 -46.90
CA TRP A 143 31.34 6.72 -48.20
C TRP A 143 32.41 7.52 -48.97
N TYR A 144 33.64 7.01 -49.02
CA TYR A 144 34.75 7.59 -49.80
C TYR A 144 34.67 7.24 -51.30
N GLY A 145 33.47 7.28 -51.88
CA GLY A 145 33.21 6.65 -53.17
C GLY A 145 33.15 7.54 -54.41
N ASP A 146 33.18 8.87 -54.30
CA ASP A 146 33.16 9.74 -55.49
C ASP A 146 34.14 10.90 -55.35
N TYR A 147 35.40 10.64 -55.74
CA TYR A 147 36.27 11.70 -56.24
C TYR A 147 36.21 11.65 -57.77
N PRO A 148 35.73 12.71 -58.45
CA PRO A 148 35.75 12.77 -59.91
C PRO A 148 37.20 12.77 -60.41
N LEU A 149 37.48 11.90 -61.38
CA LEU A 149 38.75 11.81 -62.13
C LEU A 149 39.05 13.09 -62.90
#